data_AF-A0A956BSB6-F1
#
_entry.id   AF-A0A956BSB6-F1
#
_cell.length_a   1.000
_cell.length_b   1.000
_cell.length_c   1.000
_cell.angle_alpha   90.00
_cell.angle_beta   90.00
_cell.angle_gamma   90.00
#
_symmetry.space_group_name_H-M   'P 1'
#
loop_
_entity.id
_entity.type
_entity.pdbx_description
1 polymer ?
#
loop_
_entity_poly.entity_id
_entity_poly.type
_entity_poly.pdbx_seq_one_letter_code
_entity_poly.pdbx_strand_id
1 'polypeptide(L)'
;MRCSWALSSVLLCLLGIGVVPVAQAQPEHGAWGNPGDTIVGVDARAPLPASPADYTRERVGAVIWDYPTQAAGPTRALIDAWRPAWDRIESDLGEALDSQMHIRVARNAEEMHALAPVGAPPPEYAAGVTYPSLGLILLSFTAPQGVEPPDIEKVLVHELSHLALHRAVQGHPVPRWFTEGLAIQQANELSFERAKVLMRAAFGSERIPLAELSQRFPERAYQVDLAYAQSADIVRYLLDDPRGRAKLRRLVRELRGGAPFADALEAAYYVRPAELEREWVADLGARNRWFPVLVGGGVAWAIAALLLPIAYVRRRRRAKEKLEAMARRETAERAARLRELTETLEARRQLWVVSVSGSQPGSDADASDAPRPPVEAIRRDHVRDADGTLPVVRVGDETHTLH
;
A
#
# COMPACT_ATOMS: atom_id res chain seq x y z
N MET A 1 61.39 -26.58 24.90
CA MET A 1 61.65 -26.39 23.45
C MET A 1 61.52 -24.89 23.16
N ARG A 2 62.64 -24.25 22.70
CA ARG A 2 62.80 -23.10 21.76
C ARG A 2 61.68 -22.03 21.70
N CYS A 3 61.82 -20.70 21.72
CA CYS A 3 62.82 -19.60 21.63
C CYS A 3 62.11 -18.36 22.25
N SER A 4 62.63 -17.44 23.08
CA SER A 4 63.71 -16.44 23.00
C SER A 4 63.53 -15.27 21.99
N TRP A 5 63.72 -14.04 22.50
CA TRP A 5 63.87 -12.68 21.88
C TRP A 5 62.58 -11.91 21.54
N ALA A 6 62.17 -10.77 22.13
CA ALA A 6 62.79 -9.49 22.58
C ALA A 6 62.67 -8.33 21.54
N LEU A 7 62.50 -7.10 22.07
CA LEU A 7 62.48 -5.72 21.47
C LEU A 7 61.07 -5.16 21.13
N SER A 8 60.51 -4.21 21.87
CA SER A 8 60.86 -2.79 22.15
C SER A 8 60.51 -1.81 21.01
N SER A 9 59.68 -0.80 21.34
CA SER A 9 59.64 0.63 20.89
C SER A 9 58.17 1.10 20.82
N VAL A 10 57.65 1.80 21.82
CA VAL A 10 57.63 3.28 22.00
C VAL A 10 57.01 4.02 20.81
N LEU A 11 55.77 4.52 20.99
CA LEU A 11 55.45 5.90 20.61
C LEU A 11 54.33 6.47 21.49
N LEU A 12 54.69 7.59 22.11
CA LEU A 12 53.91 8.53 22.92
C LEU A 12 53.17 9.52 21.98
N CYS A 13 52.19 10.27 22.52
CA CYS A 13 51.61 11.51 21.98
C CYS A 13 50.58 11.35 20.83
N LEU A 14 49.39 11.97 20.80
CA LEU A 14 48.85 13.19 21.42
C LEU A 14 47.31 13.14 21.50
N LEU A 15 46.78 13.61 22.63
CA LEU A 15 45.42 14.13 22.77
C LEU A 15 45.29 15.42 21.93
N GLY A 16 44.51 15.35 20.85
CA GLY A 16 44.08 16.51 20.06
C GLY A 16 42.61 16.79 20.28
N ILE A 17 42.27 17.60 21.29
CA ILE A 17 40.98 18.27 21.41
C ILE A 17 40.93 19.33 20.30
N GLY A 18 40.35 18.98 19.16
CA GLY A 18 40.03 19.93 18.11
C GLY A 18 38.71 20.63 18.46
N VAL A 19 38.79 21.81 19.08
CA VAL A 19 37.70 22.78 19.06
C VAL A 19 37.54 23.22 17.60
N VAL A 20 36.50 22.72 16.93
CA VAL A 20 36.10 23.24 15.62
C VAL A 20 35.51 24.63 15.87
N PRO A 21 36.08 25.72 15.32
CA PRO A 21 35.45 27.03 15.42
C PRO A 21 34.13 26.97 14.67
N VAL A 22 33.04 27.33 15.36
CA VAL A 22 31.75 27.63 14.74
C VAL A 22 31.97 28.85 13.85
N ALA A 23 32.26 28.60 12.58
CA ALA A 23 32.21 29.61 11.56
C ALA A 23 30.73 30.02 11.40
N GLN A 24 30.42 31.24 11.80
CA GLN A 24 29.17 31.88 11.46
C GLN A 24 29.12 32.07 9.94
N ALA A 25 28.57 31.09 9.24
CA ALA A 25 28.20 31.25 7.83
C ALA A 25 26.94 32.11 7.79
N GLN A 26 27.11 33.37 7.39
CA GLN A 26 25.99 34.21 6.94
C GLN A 26 25.36 33.51 5.72
N PRO A 27 24.02 33.37 5.66
CA PRO A 27 23.39 32.84 4.46
C PRO A 27 23.43 33.93 3.38
N GLU A 28 24.41 33.82 2.51
CA GLU A 28 24.47 34.51 1.24
C GLU A 28 23.31 34.02 0.35
N HIS A 29 22.38 34.93 0.04
CA HIS A 29 21.23 34.71 -0.82
C HIS A 29 21.69 34.49 -2.26
N GLY A 30 22.02 33.24 -2.59
CA GLY A 30 22.33 32.77 -3.93
C GLY A 30 21.06 32.33 -4.67
N ALA A 31 20.63 33.15 -5.62
CA ALA A 31 19.60 32.83 -6.60
C ALA A 31 20.14 31.78 -7.61
N TRP A 32 19.88 30.50 -7.39
CA TRP A 32 19.94 29.44 -8.40
C TRP A 32 18.90 28.34 -8.12
N GLY A 33 18.08 28.07 -9.14
CA GLY A 33 17.06 27.00 -9.30
C GLY A 33 16.78 26.09 -8.12
N ASN A 34 15.93 26.53 -7.20
CA ASN A 34 15.32 25.63 -6.21
C ASN A 34 14.03 25.08 -6.83
N PRO A 35 13.83 23.75 -6.92
CA PRO A 35 12.69 23.16 -7.61
C PRO A 35 11.42 23.31 -6.77
N GLY A 36 10.93 24.53 -6.56
CA GLY A 36 9.62 24.83 -5.95
C GLY A 36 8.72 25.65 -6.86
N ASP A 37 7.42 25.41 -6.74
CA ASP A 37 6.34 26.07 -7.47
C ASP A 37 5.98 27.47 -6.92
N THR A 38 6.63 27.91 -5.85
CA THR A 38 6.55 29.29 -5.36
C THR A 38 7.84 30.05 -5.65
N ILE A 39 7.75 31.16 -6.40
CA ILE A 39 8.90 32.01 -6.69
C ILE A 39 8.82 33.29 -5.85
N VAL A 40 9.72 33.36 -4.85
CA VAL A 40 9.85 34.50 -3.92
C VAL A 40 11.02 35.39 -4.37
N GLY A 41 10.95 36.69 -4.07
CA GLY A 41 12.03 37.64 -4.37
C GLY A 41 11.91 38.32 -5.74
N VAL A 42 10.81 38.10 -6.45
CA VAL A 42 10.46 38.87 -7.65
C VAL A 42 9.95 40.25 -7.23
N ASP A 43 10.46 41.31 -7.86
CA ASP A 43 9.95 42.67 -7.65
C ASP A 43 8.45 42.71 -7.91
N ALA A 44 7.66 43.27 -6.98
CA ALA A 44 6.22 43.44 -7.13
C ALA A 44 5.82 44.31 -8.34
N ARG A 45 6.79 44.97 -8.99
CA ARG A 45 6.64 45.76 -10.22
C ARG A 45 7.26 45.09 -11.44
N ALA A 46 7.72 43.84 -11.34
CA ALA A 46 8.30 43.12 -12.46
C ALA A 46 7.31 43.12 -13.64
N PRO A 47 7.76 43.47 -14.85
CA PRO A 47 6.88 43.56 -15.99
C PRO A 47 6.36 42.16 -16.34
N LEU A 48 5.03 42.06 -16.44
CA LEU A 48 4.39 40.85 -16.94
C LEU A 48 4.31 40.91 -18.46
N PRO A 49 4.68 39.83 -19.17
CA PRO A 49 4.42 39.73 -20.61
C PRO A 49 2.95 39.98 -20.93
N ALA A 50 2.70 40.59 -22.09
CA ALA A 50 1.35 40.77 -22.60
C ALA A 50 0.73 39.41 -22.94
N SER A 51 -0.54 39.24 -22.60
CA SER A 51 -1.28 38.02 -22.95
C SER A 51 -1.42 37.93 -24.48
N PRO A 52 -1.33 36.73 -25.07
CA PRO A 52 -1.50 36.54 -26.51
C PRO A 52 -2.84 37.07 -27.03
N ALA A 53 -2.90 37.41 -28.33
CA ALA A 53 -4.09 38.04 -28.93
C ALA A 53 -5.35 37.15 -28.89
N ASP A 54 -5.18 35.83 -28.80
CA ASP A 54 -6.25 34.84 -28.68
C ASP A 54 -6.68 34.57 -27.23
N TYR A 55 -6.25 35.38 -26.26
CA TYR A 55 -6.68 35.27 -24.87
C TYR A 55 -7.92 36.12 -24.58
N THR A 56 -8.79 35.55 -23.76
CA THR A 56 -9.87 36.27 -23.10
C THR A 56 -9.37 36.76 -21.75
N ARG A 57 -9.59 38.05 -21.49
CA ARG A 57 -9.47 38.64 -20.15
C ARG A 57 -10.85 38.82 -19.53
N GLU A 58 -11.05 38.25 -18.35
CA GLU A 58 -12.29 38.38 -17.58
C GLU A 58 -11.97 38.81 -16.15
N ARG A 59 -12.83 39.64 -15.56
CA ARG A 59 -12.74 39.99 -14.14
C ARG A 59 -13.89 39.37 -13.38
N VAL A 60 -13.58 38.54 -12.39
CA VAL A 60 -14.55 37.88 -11.51
C VAL A 60 -14.27 38.33 -10.09
N GLY A 61 -15.05 39.30 -9.61
CA GLY A 61 -14.80 39.97 -8.34
C GLY A 61 -13.45 40.70 -8.30
N ALA A 62 -12.58 40.30 -7.37
CA ALA A 62 -11.23 40.84 -7.22
C ALA A 62 -10.17 40.15 -8.10
N VAL A 63 -10.54 39.06 -8.79
CA VAL A 63 -9.60 38.25 -9.57
C VAL A 63 -9.68 38.62 -11.05
N ILE A 64 -8.52 38.83 -11.66
CA ILE A 64 -8.36 38.96 -13.11
C ILE A 64 -7.95 37.60 -13.65
N TRP A 65 -8.66 37.11 -14.66
CA TRP A 65 -8.39 35.86 -15.36
C TRP A 65 -7.94 36.18 -16.78
N ASP A 66 -6.80 35.63 -17.19
CA ASP A 66 -6.36 35.60 -18.59
C ASP A 66 -6.24 34.14 -19.02
N TYR A 67 -6.92 33.74 -20.09
CA TYR A 67 -6.89 32.37 -20.58
C TYR A 67 -7.15 32.30 -22.10
N PRO A 68 -6.70 31.25 -22.80
CA PRO A 68 -6.98 31.07 -24.22
C PRO A 68 -8.49 31.06 -24.48
N THR A 69 -8.96 31.82 -25.46
CA THR A 69 -10.39 31.93 -25.79
C THR A 69 -11.03 30.56 -26.02
N GLN A 70 -10.28 29.64 -26.64
CA GLN A 70 -10.72 28.26 -26.92
C GLN A 70 -10.87 27.40 -25.66
N ALA A 71 -10.20 27.77 -24.56
CA ALA A 71 -10.25 27.09 -23.28
C ALA A 71 -11.29 27.70 -22.31
N ALA A 72 -12.23 28.53 -22.80
CA ALA A 72 -13.25 29.16 -21.97
C ALA A 72 -14.12 28.16 -21.19
N GLY A 73 -14.44 27.01 -21.79
CA GLY A 73 -15.20 25.93 -21.15
C GLY A 73 -14.46 25.34 -19.93
N PRO A 74 -13.28 24.72 -20.11
CA PRO A 74 -12.47 24.21 -19.00
C PRO A 74 -12.13 25.27 -17.94
N THR A 75 -11.85 26.51 -18.35
CA THR A 75 -11.53 27.60 -17.41
C THR A 75 -12.74 28.00 -16.57
N ARG A 76 -13.97 27.79 -17.05
CA ARG A 76 -15.18 28.09 -16.25
C ARG A 76 -15.24 27.29 -14.97
N ALA A 77 -14.86 26.00 -15.01
CA ALA A 77 -14.79 25.18 -13.82
C ALA A 77 -13.81 25.74 -12.77
N LEU A 78 -12.66 26.26 -13.22
CA LEU A 78 -11.70 26.93 -12.33
C LEU A 78 -12.24 28.23 -11.73
N ILE A 79 -12.95 29.01 -12.54
CA ILE A 79 -13.63 30.25 -12.11
C ILE A 79 -14.74 29.96 -11.10
N ASP A 80 -15.42 28.83 -11.21
CA ASP A 80 -16.45 28.43 -10.25
C ASP A 80 -15.83 27.86 -8.94
N ALA A 81 -14.67 27.20 -9.05
CA ALA A 81 -14.00 26.54 -7.93
C ALA A 81 -13.13 27.47 -7.05
N TRP A 82 -12.59 28.58 -7.60
CA TRP A 82 -11.58 29.38 -6.85
C TRP A 82 -12.13 30.01 -5.56
N ARG A 83 -13.35 30.54 -5.58
CA ARG A 83 -13.89 31.30 -4.44
C ARG A 83 -14.18 30.39 -3.24
N PRO A 84 -14.90 29.25 -3.41
CA PRO A 84 -15.04 28.27 -2.32
C PRO A 84 -13.71 27.71 -1.83
N ALA A 85 -12.72 27.54 -2.71
CA ALA A 85 -11.37 27.11 -2.31
C ALA A 85 -10.69 28.16 -1.42
N TRP A 86 -10.67 29.42 -1.85
CA TRP A 86 -10.08 30.52 -1.09
C TRP A 86 -10.77 30.71 0.27
N ASP A 87 -12.11 30.63 0.34
CA ASP A 87 -12.86 30.72 1.62
C ASP A 87 -12.42 29.63 2.62
N ARG A 88 -12.21 28.40 2.13
CA ARG A 88 -11.72 27.30 2.97
C ARG A 88 -10.30 27.56 3.45
N ILE A 89 -9.42 28.03 2.57
CA ILE A 89 -8.03 28.33 2.90
C ILE A 89 -7.94 29.48 3.92
N GLU A 90 -8.69 30.56 3.73
CA GLU A 90 -8.80 31.67 4.69
C GLU A 90 -9.27 31.18 6.06
N SER A 91 -10.31 30.35 6.08
CA SER A 91 -10.81 29.75 7.31
C SER A 91 -9.76 28.86 7.99
N ASP A 92 -9.02 28.06 7.24
CA ASP A 92 -7.97 27.20 7.78
C ASP A 92 -6.82 28.02 8.40
N LEU A 93 -6.39 29.08 7.72
CA LEU A 93 -5.33 29.99 8.18
C LEU A 93 -5.80 30.93 9.30
N GLY A 94 -7.10 31.21 9.39
CA GLY A 94 -7.70 32.04 10.43
C GLY A 94 -7.49 33.55 10.24
N GLU A 95 -7.22 33.97 9.02
CA GLU A 95 -6.98 35.37 8.64
C GLU A 95 -7.91 35.77 7.49
N ALA A 96 -8.39 37.01 7.50
CA ALA A 96 -9.11 37.58 6.35
C ALA A 96 -8.06 38.13 5.38
N LEU A 97 -7.98 37.56 4.18
CA LEU A 97 -6.92 37.86 3.22
C LEU A 97 -7.46 38.72 2.09
N ASP A 98 -6.59 39.57 1.53
CA ASP A 98 -6.90 40.21 0.26
C ASP A 98 -7.05 39.13 -0.81
N SER A 99 -8.13 39.20 -1.59
CA SER A 99 -8.43 38.27 -2.69
C SER A 99 -8.09 38.84 -4.07
N GLN A 100 -7.50 40.04 -4.13
CA GLN A 100 -6.99 40.59 -5.38
C GLN A 100 -5.85 39.71 -5.91
N MET A 101 -5.99 39.16 -7.10
CA MET A 101 -4.94 38.37 -7.75
C MET A 101 -5.15 38.33 -9.26
N HIS A 102 -4.10 37.95 -9.98
CA HIS A 102 -4.13 37.68 -11.41
C HIS A 102 -3.87 36.19 -11.62
N ILE A 103 -4.82 35.48 -12.21
CA ILE A 103 -4.65 34.08 -12.60
C ILE A 103 -4.52 34.02 -14.12
N ARG A 104 -3.41 33.47 -14.62
CA ARG A 104 -3.21 33.22 -16.05
C ARG A 104 -3.19 31.72 -16.31
N VAL A 105 -4.02 31.25 -17.23
CA VAL A 105 -4.07 29.85 -17.63
C VAL A 105 -3.41 29.70 -18.99
N ALA A 106 -2.48 28.79 -19.13
CA ALA A 106 -1.75 28.48 -20.36
C ALA A 106 -2.24 27.16 -20.97
N ARG A 107 -2.11 27.02 -22.29
CA ARG A 107 -2.41 25.76 -23.01
C ARG A 107 -1.45 24.65 -22.61
N ASN A 108 -0.18 25.01 -22.39
CA ASN A 108 0.89 24.07 -22.07
C ASN A 108 2.00 24.73 -21.24
N ALA A 109 2.99 23.95 -20.85
CA ALA A 109 4.09 24.40 -19.99
C ALA A 109 4.99 25.46 -20.66
N GLU A 110 5.22 25.34 -21.97
CA GLU A 110 6.02 26.31 -22.74
C GLU A 110 5.34 27.68 -22.74
N GLU A 111 4.02 27.71 -22.96
CA GLU A 111 3.27 28.95 -22.91
C GLU A 111 3.18 29.51 -21.49
N MET A 112 3.07 28.67 -20.47
CA MET A 112 3.13 29.10 -19.07
C MET A 112 4.46 29.81 -18.78
N HIS A 113 5.57 29.27 -19.30
CA HIS A 113 6.89 29.90 -19.20
C HIS A 113 6.93 31.26 -19.92
N ALA A 114 6.34 31.37 -21.12
CA ALA A 114 6.27 32.62 -21.86
C ALA A 114 5.40 33.70 -21.19
N LEU A 115 4.44 33.31 -20.35
CA LEU A 115 3.57 34.22 -19.59
C LEU A 115 4.16 34.68 -18.26
N ALA A 116 5.28 34.09 -17.83
CA ALA A 116 5.93 34.38 -16.56
C ALA A 116 6.65 35.73 -16.54
N PRO A 117 6.86 36.32 -15.34
CA PRO A 117 7.63 37.56 -15.21
C PRO A 117 9.02 37.43 -15.84
N VAL A 118 9.45 38.49 -16.53
CA VAL A 118 10.76 38.49 -17.20
C VAL A 118 11.89 38.32 -16.18
N GLY A 119 12.74 37.31 -16.38
CA GLY A 119 13.86 37.00 -15.48
C GLY A 119 13.52 36.07 -14.30
N ALA A 120 12.27 35.64 -14.17
CA ALA A 120 11.84 34.69 -13.14
C ALA A 120 10.97 33.58 -13.77
N PRO A 121 11.55 32.67 -14.57
CA PRO A 121 10.79 31.60 -15.21
C PRO A 121 10.28 30.55 -14.22
N PRO A 122 9.16 29.87 -14.51
CA PRO A 122 8.67 28.75 -13.72
C PRO A 122 9.64 27.56 -13.76
N PRO A 123 9.62 26.68 -12.75
CA PRO A 123 10.33 25.40 -12.81
C PRO A 123 9.83 24.54 -13.98
N GLU A 124 10.76 23.81 -14.61
CA GLU A 124 10.47 23.05 -15.85
C GLU A 124 9.46 21.91 -15.68
N TYR A 125 9.24 21.41 -14.46
CA TYR A 125 8.33 20.30 -14.16
C TYR A 125 6.97 20.78 -13.61
N ALA A 126 6.78 22.08 -13.41
CA ALA A 126 5.61 22.61 -12.71
C ALA A 126 4.37 22.67 -13.64
N ALA A 127 3.21 22.23 -13.13
CA ALA A 127 1.92 22.41 -13.79
C ALA A 127 1.20 23.71 -13.36
N GLY A 128 1.67 24.31 -12.25
CA GLY A 128 1.26 25.60 -11.73
C GLY A 128 2.43 26.27 -11.04
N VAL A 129 2.38 27.60 -10.91
CA VAL A 129 3.37 28.38 -10.18
C VAL A 129 2.73 29.62 -9.58
N THR A 130 3.15 29.99 -8.38
CA THR A 130 2.73 31.20 -7.69
C THR A 130 3.88 32.19 -7.55
N TYR A 131 3.59 33.46 -7.84
CA TYR A 131 4.46 34.61 -7.57
C TYR A 131 3.78 35.51 -6.52
N PRO A 132 3.98 35.24 -5.21
CA PRO A 132 3.16 35.85 -4.17
C PRO A 132 3.27 37.37 -4.11
N SER A 133 4.47 37.92 -4.33
CA SER A 133 4.72 39.37 -4.33
C SER A 133 4.00 40.12 -5.45
N LEU A 134 3.65 39.41 -6.54
CA LEU A 134 2.88 39.94 -7.66
C LEU A 134 1.37 39.66 -7.53
N GLY A 135 0.96 38.80 -6.58
CA GLY A 135 -0.39 38.26 -6.54
C GLY A 135 -0.74 37.52 -7.84
N LEU A 136 0.23 36.83 -8.45
CA LEU A 136 0.09 36.16 -9.73
C LEU A 136 0.15 34.64 -9.54
N ILE A 137 -0.79 33.94 -10.17
CA ILE A 137 -0.79 32.48 -10.31
C ILE A 137 -0.77 32.16 -11.81
N LEU A 138 0.11 31.26 -12.22
CA LEU A 138 0.09 30.69 -13.56
C LEU A 138 -0.29 29.22 -13.47
N LEU A 139 -1.15 28.76 -14.37
CA LEU A 139 -1.60 27.37 -14.47
C LEU A 139 -1.39 26.86 -15.89
N SER A 140 -1.21 25.55 -16.04
CA SER A 140 -1.14 24.88 -17.34
C SER A 140 -2.10 23.70 -17.43
N PHE A 141 -2.79 23.56 -18.56
CA PHE A 141 -3.64 22.39 -18.82
C PHE A 141 -2.85 21.10 -19.06
N THR A 142 -1.54 21.18 -19.30
CA THR A 142 -0.69 20.01 -19.50
C THR A 142 0.48 20.05 -18.52
N ALA A 143 0.81 18.91 -17.93
CA ALA A 143 2.06 18.77 -17.20
C ALA A 143 3.23 18.64 -18.20
N PRO A 144 4.40 19.22 -17.90
CA PRO A 144 5.62 19.02 -18.71
C PRO A 144 6.07 17.55 -18.73
N GLN A 145 5.76 16.82 -17.65
CA GLN A 145 6.09 15.40 -17.47
C GLN A 145 4.83 14.64 -17.01
N GLY A 146 4.39 13.66 -17.81
CA GLY A 146 3.21 12.84 -17.51
C GLY A 146 2.39 12.52 -18.75
N VAL A 147 1.76 11.34 -18.78
CA VAL A 147 0.85 10.94 -19.87
C VAL A 147 -0.58 11.44 -19.59
N GLU A 148 -0.93 11.61 -18.31
CA GLU A 148 -2.25 12.06 -17.88
C GLU A 148 -2.26 13.57 -17.61
N PRO A 149 -3.31 14.29 -18.04
CA PRO A 149 -3.49 15.70 -17.68
C PRO A 149 -3.57 15.88 -16.16
N PRO A 150 -2.96 16.94 -15.60
CA PRO A 150 -3.08 17.25 -14.18
C PRO A 150 -4.54 17.58 -13.84
N ASP A 151 -4.94 17.27 -12.60
CA ASP A 151 -6.18 17.78 -12.02
C ASP A 151 -6.00 19.28 -11.72
N ILE A 152 -6.27 20.10 -12.74
CA ILE A 152 -5.98 21.53 -12.72
C ILE A 152 -6.76 22.28 -11.63
N GLU A 153 -7.90 21.77 -11.17
CA GLU A 153 -8.60 22.33 -10.02
C GLU A 153 -7.78 22.15 -8.74
N LYS A 154 -7.18 20.96 -8.51
CA LYS A 154 -6.28 20.76 -7.38
C LYS A 154 -5.03 21.59 -7.47
N VAL A 155 -4.43 21.71 -8.66
CA VAL A 155 -3.29 22.61 -8.90
C VAL A 155 -3.66 24.04 -8.55
N LEU A 156 -4.84 24.53 -8.97
CA LEU A 156 -5.32 25.85 -8.57
C LEU A 156 -5.42 25.98 -7.05
N VAL A 157 -6.01 25.02 -6.34
CA VAL A 157 -6.12 25.07 -4.87
C VAL A 157 -4.74 25.08 -4.20
N HIS A 158 -3.79 24.32 -4.74
CA HIS A 158 -2.40 24.28 -4.27
C HIS A 158 -1.71 25.64 -4.45
N GLU A 159 -1.82 26.26 -5.62
CA GLU A 159 -1.28 27.61 -5.86
C GLU A 159 -1.96 28.70 -5.02
N LEU A 160 -3.28 28.60 -4.83
CA LEU A 160 -4.02 29.49 -3.92
C LEU A 160 -3.52 29.37 -2.48
N SER A 161 -3.17 28.16 -2.02
CA SER A 161 -2.59 27.94 -0.68
C SER A 161 -1.28 28.71 -0.52
N HIS A 162 -0.38 28.64 -1.50
CA HIS A 162 0.90 29.36 -1.45
C HIS A 162 0.70 30.87 -1.35
N LEU A 163 -0.17 31.43 -2.19
CA LEU A 163 -0.49 32.85 -2.16
C LEU A 163 -1.14 33.28 -0.84
N ALA A 164 -2.10 32.48 -0.36
CA ALA A 164 -2.82 32.76 0.87
C ALA A 164 -1.91 32.70 2.09
N LEU A 165 -1.05 31.68 2.20
CA LEU A 165 -0.09 31.55 3.29
C LEU A 165 0.88 32.73 3.29
N HIS A 166 1.42 33.11 2.13
CA HIS A 166 2.30 34.28 2.02
C HIS A 166 1.63 35.55 2.53
N ARG A 167 0.35 35.78 2.19
CA ARG A 167 -0.43 36.93 2.68
C ARG A 167 -0.71 36.85 4.17
N ALA A 168 -1.06 35.66 4.67
CA ALA A 168 -1.40 35.45 6.07
C ALA A 168 -0.20 35.77 6.99
N VAL A 169 1.00 35.32 6.59
CA VAL A 169 2.25 35.58 7.33
C VAL A 169 2.94 36.89 6.94
N GLN A 170 2.32 37.74 6.10
CA GLN A 170 2.92 39.00 5.61
C GLN A 170 4.30 38.84 4.97
N GLY A 171 4.51 37.73 4.25
CA GLY A 171 5.77 37.44 3.57
C GLY A 171 6.92 37.04 4.48
N HIS A 172 6.71 36.87 5.79
CA HIS A 172 7.73 36.32 6.68
C HIS A 172 8.15 34.90 6.23
N PRO A 173 9.43 34.53 6.41
CA PRO A 173 9.94 33.25 5.92
C PRO A 173 9.25 32.04 6.59
N VAL A 174 8.90 31.06 5.77
CA VAL A 174 8.34 29.78 6.20
C VAL A 174 9.16 28.65 5.56
N PRO A 175 9.53 27.59 6.30
CA PRO A 175 10.23 26.45 5.74
C PRO A 175 9.44 25.81 4.61
N ARG A 176 10.16 25.47 3.55
CA ARG A 176 9.55 24.95 2.32
C ARG A 176 8.71 23.69 2.54
N TRP A 177 9.18 22.76 3.37
CA TRP A 177 8.40 21.56 3.66
C TRP A 177 7.02 21.87 4.25
N PHE A 178 6.90 22.97 5.01
CA PHE A 178 5.61 23.34 5.59
C PHE A 178 4.71 23.98 4.54
N THR A 179 5.24 24.88 3.70
CA THR A 179 4.46 25.52 2.63
C THR A 179 3.92 24.49 1.64
N GLU A 180 4.78 23.59 1.17
CA GLU A 180 4.42 22.50 0.23
C GLU A 180 3.46 21.50 0.87
N GLY A 181 3.75 21.09 2.11
CA GLY A 181 2.91 20.15 2.84
C GLY A 181 1.50 20.70 3.10
N LEU A 182 1.39 21.98 3.45
CA LEU A 182 0.10 22.64 3.67
C LEU A 182 -0.71 22.76 2.37
N ALA A 183 -0.06 23.15 1.28
CA ALA A 183 -0.70 23.25 -0.03
C ALA A 183 -1.26 21.90 -0.49
N ILE A 184 -0.49 20.81 -0.33
CA ILE A 184 -0.94 19.44 -0.61
C ILE A 184 -2.16 19.05 0.24
N GLN A 185 -2.15 19.38 1.55
CA GLN A 185 -3.27 19.08 2.44
C GLN A 185 -4.54 19.85 2.04
N GLN A 186 -4.42 21.14 1.72
CA GLN A 186 -5.55 22.00 1.35
C GLN A 186 -6.14 21.63 -0.03
N ALA A 187 -5.29 21.26 -0.98
CA ALA A 187 -5.68 20.76 -2.29
C ALA A 187 -6.24 19.32 -2.27
N ASN A 188 -6.16 18.63 -1.12
CA ASN A 188 -6.58 17.23 -0.97
C ASN A 188 -5.97 16.32 -2.06
N GLU A 189 -4.67 16.51 -2.31
CA GLU A 189 -3.94 15.75 -3.31
C GLU A 189 -3.56 14.36 -2.77
N LEU A 190 -4.49 13.42 -2.95
CA LEU A 190 -4.23 12.00 -2.73
C LEU A 190 -3.38 11.45 -3.88
N SER A 191 -2.10 11.17 -3.63
CA SER A 191 -1.21 10.52 -4.58
C SER A 191 -0.85 9.11 -4.12
N PHE A 192 -1.24 8.10 -4.91
CA PHE A 192 -0.85 6.70 -4.68
C PHE A 192 0.68 6.52 -4.75
N GLU A 193 1.36 7.31 -5.59
CA GLU A 193 2.83 7.33 -5.64
C GLU A 193 3.42 7.88 -4.34
N ARG A 194 2.91 9.01 -3.82
CA ARG A 194 3.37 9.56 -2.53
C ARG A 194 3.13 8.58 -1.39
N ALA A 195 1.97 7.91 -1.36
CA ALA A 195 1.68 6.87 -0.38
C ALA A 195 2.71 5.73 -0.46
N LYS A 196 3.04 5.23 -1.66
CA LYS A 196 4.08 4.21 -1.85
C LYS A 196 5.46 4.69 -1.41
N VAL A 197 5.83 5.94 -1.73
CA VAL A 197 7.11 6.54 -1.32
C VAL A 197 7.21 6.63 0.20
N LEU A 198 6.18 7.17 0.87
CA LEU A 198 6.10 7.20 2.34
C LEU A 198 6.17 5.81 2.96
N MET A 199 5.50 4.83 2.37
CA MET A 199 5.53 3.45 2.87
C MET A 199 6.93 2.84 2.79
N ARG A 200 7.70 3.12 1.73
CA ARG A 200 9.11 2.71 1.67
C ARG A 200 9.94 3.43 2.73
N ALA A 201 9.73 4.74 2.90
CA ALA A 201 10.44 5.55 3.89
C ALA A 201 10.12 5.17 5.35
N ALA A 202 8.93 4.61 5.63
CA ALA A 202 8.53 4.14 6.95
C ALA A 202 9.37 2.92 7.41
N PHE A 203 9.74 2.04 6.48
CA PHE A 203 10.46 0.78 6.79
C PHE A 203 11.92 0.75 6.32
N GLY A 204 12.30 1.67 5.44
CA GLY A 204 13.67 1.85 4.97
C GLY A 204 14.45 2.91 5.75
N SER A 205 15.74 3.03 5.45
CA SER A 205 16.63 4.09 5.93
C SER A 205 16.54 5.39 5.10
N GLU A 206 15.61 5.47 4.16
CA GLU A 206 15.48 6.59 3.21
C GLU A 206 14.49 7.64 3.71
N ARG A 207 14.85 8.35 4.78
CA ARG A 207 14.14 9.55 5.24
C ARG A 207 15.06 10.76 5.18
N ILE A 208 14.54 11.88 4.69
CA ILE A 208 15.23 13.16 4.71
C ILE A 208 15.01 13.80 6.08
N PRO A 209 16.07 14.18 6.81
CA PRO A 209 15.93 14.85 8.09
C PRO A 209 15.13 16.16 7.98
N LEU A 210 14.29 16.46 8.96
CA LEU A 210 13.47 17.69 8.96
C LEU A 210 14.32 18.96 8.92
N ALA A 211 15.50 18.93 9.54
CA ALA A 211 16.46 20.02 9.48
C ALA A 211 16.96 20.28 8.05
N GLU A 212 17.16 19.24 7.25
CA GLU A 212 17.55 19.36 5.84
C GLU A 212 16.38 19.89 5.00
N LEU A 213 15.18 19.32 5.17
CA LEU A 213 13.94 19.79 4.52
C LEU A 213 13.61 21.26 4.82
N SER A 214 14.04 21.76 5.98
CA SER A 214 13.86 23.17 6.36
C SER A 214 14.81 24.12 5.63
N GLN A 215 15.97 23.62 5.19
CA GLN A 215 16.98 24.42 4.50
C GLN A 215 16.82 24.36 2.98
N ARG A 216 16.67 23.15 2.41
CA ARG A 216 16.59 22.95 0.97
C ARG A 216 15.91 21.63 0.62
N PHE A 217 15.35 21.56 -0.58
CA PHE A 217 14.91 20.29 -1.15
C PHE A 217 16.06 19.62 -1.92
N PRO A 218 16.05 18.28 -2.06
CA PRO A 218 17.00 17.57 -2.90
C PRO A 218 16.85 17.93 -4.39
N GLU A 219 17.88 17.63 -5.19
CA GLU A 219 17.85 17.85 -6.65
C GLU A 219 17.44 16.61 -7.45
N ARG A 220 17.63 15.41 -6.88
CA ARG A 220 17.31 14.15 -7.58
C ARG A 220 15.81 13.91 -7.53
N ALA A 221 15.18 13.66 -8.69
CA ALA A 221 13.73 13.47 -8.84
C ALA A 221 13.11 12.56 -7.76
N TYR A 222 13.67 11.36 -7.54
CA TYR A 222 13.17 10.45 -6.50
C TYR A 222 13.19 11.04 -5.08
N GLN A 223 14.24 11.81 -4.75
CA GLN A 223 14.37 12.45 -3.45
C GLN A 223 13.47 13.70 -3.34
N VAL A 224 13.17 14.37 -4.46
CA VAL A 224 12.17 15.44 -4.51
C VAL A 224 10.78 14.88 -4.19
N ASP A 225 10.38 13.77 -4.83
CA ASP A 225 9.12 13.10 -4.53
C ASP A 225 9.01 12.69 -3.05
N LEU A 226 10.11 12.18 -2.49
CA LEU A 226 10.20 11.86 -1.06
C LEU A 226 10.08 13.11 -0.18
N ALA A 227 10.72 14.23 -0.55
CA ALA A 227 10.62 15.49 0.19
C ALA A 227 9.17 16.01 0.21
N TYR A 228 8.48 16.01 -0.93
CA TYR A 228 7.06 16.38 -1.01
C TYR A 228 6.18 15.41 -0.20
N ALA A 229 6.44 14.11 -0.27
CA ALA A 229 5.66 13.12 0.45
C ALA A 229 5.83 13.25 1.97
N GLN A 230 7.06 13.43 2.46
CA GLN A 230 7.33 13.70 3.89
C GLN A 230 6.71 15.02 4.34
N SER A 231 6.83 16.08 3.55
CA SER A 231 6.23 17.39 3.81
C SER A 231 4.72 17.30 4.04
N ALA A 232 4.02 16.64 3.12
CA ALA A 232 2.59 16.40 3.21
C ALA A 232 2.21 15.59 4.45
N ASP A 233 2.97 14.54 4.79
CA ASP A 233 2.66 13.67 5.92
C ASP A 233 2.95 14.33 7.28
N ILE A 234 4.00 15.14 7.38
CA ILE A 234 4.31 15.91 8.59
C ILE A 234 3.22 16.96 8.84
N VAL A 235 2.78 17.69 7.81
CA VAL A 235 1.68 18.66 7.97
C VAL A 235 0.36 17.94 8.30
N ARG A 236 0.07 16.80 7.65
CA ARG A 236 -1.06 15.95 8.04
C ARG A 236 -0.99 15.58 9.52
N TYR A 237 0.18 15.14 10.01
CA TYR A 237 0.38 14.79 11.42
C TYR A 237 0.10 15.97 12.36
N LEU A 238 0.57 17.17 12.02
CA LEU A 238 0.25 18.38 12.79
C LEU A 238 -1.26 18.67 12.82
N LEU A 239 -1.95 18.45 11.70
CA LEU A 239 -3.39 18.73 11.56
C LEU A 239 -4.30 17.63 12.10
N ASP A 240 -3.80 16.42 12.35
CA ASP A 240 -4.58 15.25 12.81
C ASP A 240 -5.10 15.41 14.25
N ASP A 241 -4.47 16.29 15.04
CA ASP A 241 -4.96 16.67 16.37
C ASP A 241 -6.37 17.30 16.28
N PRO A 242 -7.32 16.98 17.19
CA PRO A 242 -8.64 17.63 17.23
C PRO A 242 -8.60 19.17 17.30
N ARG A 243 -7.50 19.75 17.80
CA ARG A 243 -7.21 21.18 17.86
C ARG A 243 -6.22 21.62 16.78
N GLY A 244 -5.84 20.77 15.83
CA GLY A 244 -4.85 21.01 14.79
C GLY A 244 -5.11 22.30 14.02
N ARG A 245 -6.37 22.55 13.61
CA ARG A 245 -6.75 23.83 12.97
C ARG A 245 -6.53 25.04 13.87
N ALA A 246 -6.88 24.96 15.16
CA ALA A 246 -6.64 26.06 16.10
C ALA A 246 -5.14 26.30 16.35
N LYS A 247 -4.35 25.22 16.38
CA LYS A 247 -2.88 25.28 16.46
C LYS A 247 -2.28 25.90 15.19
N LEU A 248 -2.75 25.52 13.99
CA LEU A 248 -2.35 26.13 12.72
C LEU A 248 -2.61 27.65 12.72
N ARG A 249 -3.81 28.09 13.11
CA ARG A 249 -4.13 29.52 13.21
C ARG A 249 -3.22 30.26 14.19
N ARG A 250 -2.85 29.61 15.30
CA ARG A 250 -1.88 30.17 16.24
C ARG A 250 -0.50 30.28 15.59
N LEU A 251 -0.01 29.23 14.93
CA LEU A 251 1.26 29.24 14.20
C LEU A 251 1.31 30.38 13.18
N VAL A 252 0.26 30.52 12.34
CA VAL A 252 0.15 31.60 11.36
C VAL A 252 0.22 32.98 12.01
N ARG A 253 -0.47 33.18 13.14
CA ARG A 253 -0.43 34.46 13.87
C ARG A 253 0.95 34.78 14.46
N GLU A 254 1.66 33.81 15.01
CA GLU A 254 3.04 34.01 15.50
C GLU A 254 3.99 34.35 14.35
N LEU A 255 3.89 33.63 13.22
CA LEU A 255 4.67 33.90 12.01
C LEU A 255 4.37 35.28 11.42
N ARG A 256 3.08 35.67 11.40
CA ARG A 256 2.64 37.01 10.99
C ARG A 256 3.26 38.11 11.87
N GLY A 257 3.47 37.83 13.15
CA GLY A 257 4.18 38.72 14.09
C GLY A 257 5.70 38.76 13.90
N GLY A 258 6.25 37.96 12.97
CA GLY A 258 7.68 37.91 12.66
C GLY A 258 8.49 36.93 13.53
N ALA A 259 7.82 36.06 14.31
CA ALA A 259 8.52 35.05 15.08
C ALA A 259 9.26 34.05 14.14
N PRO A 260 10.48 33.63 14.48
CA PRO A 260 11.14 32.53 13.79
C PRO A 260 10.27 31.28 13.79
N PHE A 261 10.29 30.50 12.70
CA PHE A 261 9.39 29.35 12.55
C PHE A 261 9.49 28.34 13.69
N ALA A 262 10.69 28.07 14.20
CA ALA A 262 10.87 27.16 15.33
C ALA A 262 10.15 27.64 16.60
N ASP A 263 10.21 28.93 16.89
CA ASP A 263 9.57 29.54 18.05
C ASP A 263 8.05 29.58 17.88
N ALA A 264 7.59 29.91 16.66
CA ALA A 264 6.18 29.89 16.31
C ALA A 264 5.57 28.48 16.40
N LEU A 265 6.33 27.46 15.98
CA LEU A 265 5.95 26.04 16.10
C LEU A 265 5.87 25.62 17.57
N GLU A 266 6.88 25.96 18.37
CA GLU A 266 6.90 25.65 19.80
C GLU A 266 5.75 26.34 20.54
N ALA A 267 5.47 27.60 20.23
CA ALA A 267 4.33 28.32 20.77
C ALA A 267 3.01 27.63 20.41
N ALA A 268 2.81 27.26 19.14
CA ALA A 268 1.53 26.73 18.66
C ALA A 268 1.28 25.25 19.02
N TYR A 269 2.29 24.40 18.87
CA TYR A 269 2.20 22.95 18.99
C TYR A 269 2.88 22.39 20.24
N TYR A 270 3.60 23.21 21.00
CA TYR A 270 4.37 22.80 22.19
C TYR A 270 5.48 21.79 21.89
N VAL A 271 5.99 21.79 20.67
CA VAL A 271 7.07 20.91 20.21
C VAL A 271 8.11 21.71 19.44
N ARG A 272 9.38 21.35 19.62
CA ARG A 272 10.48 21.88 18.81
C ARG A 272 10.66 21.05 17.54
N PRO A 273 11.27 21.56 16.46
CA PRO A 273 11.40 20.83 15.20
C PRO A 273 12.01 19.42 15.33
N ALA A 274 13.07 19.26 16.13
CA ALA A 274 13.68 17.94 16.36
C ALA A 274 12.78 16.97 17.14
N GLU A 275 11.86 17.48 17.96
CA GLU A 275 10.88 16.68 18.68
C GLU A 275 9.72 16.30 17.77
N LEU A 276 9.21 17.24 16.97
CA LEU A 276 8.24 16.98 15.91
C LEU A 276 8.71 15.85 14.99
N GLU A 277 9.97 15.87 14.55
CA GLU A 277 10.52 14.80 13.71
C GLU A 277 10.46 13.42 14.41
N ARG A 278 10.85 13.34 15.68
CA ARG A 278 10.82 12.08 16.44
C ARG A 278 9.40 11.56 16.62
N GLU A 279 8.47 12.44 17.00
CA GLU A 279 7.07 12.09 17.21
C GLU A 279 6.40 11.64 15.90
N TRP A 280 6.63 12.39 14.82
CA TRP A 280 6.15 12.04 13.48
C TRP A 280 6.70 10.69 13.00
N VAL A 281 8.01 10.41 13.17
CA VAL A 281 8.60 9.12 12.80
C VAL A 281 7.97 7.96 13.59
N ALA A 282 7.73 8.16 14.89
CA ALA A 282 7.08 7.16 15.73
C ALA A 282 5.64 6.88 15.27
N ASP A 283 4.89 7.93 14.96
CA ASP A 283 3.53 7.86 14.44
C ASP A 283 3.46 7.19 13.04
N LEU A 284 4.36 7.56 12.12
CA LEU A 284 4.50 6.92 10.81
C LEU A 284 4.76 5.41 10.94
N GLY A 285 5.66 5.00 11.83
CA GLY A 285 5.90 3.59 12.12
C GLY A 285 4.68 2.88 12.72
N ALA A 286 3.97 3.52 13.65
CA ALA A 286 2.81 2.96 14.33
C ALA A 286 1.62 2.73 13.39
N ARG A 287 1.32 3.69 12.49
CA ARG A 287 0.27 3.56 11.47
C ARG A 287 0.55 2.44 10.49
N ASN A 288 1.81 2.27 10.10
CA ASN A 288 2.18 1.34 9.07
C ASN A 288 2.54 -0.06 9.60
N ARG A 289 2.56 -0.30 10.92
CA ARG A 289 3.06 -1.51 11.58
C ARG A 289 2.58 -2.86 11.01
N TRP A 290 1.36 -2.92 10.46
CA TRP A 290 0.78 -4.15 9.90
C TRP A 290 1.15 -4.41 8.44
N PHE A 291 1.69 -3.40 7.75
CA PHE A 291 1.95 -3.48 6.32
C PHE A 291 2.98 -4.57 5.93
N PRO A 292 4.12 -4.75 6.64
CA PRO A 292 5.04 -5.85 6.36
C PRO A 292 4.38 -7.23 6.50
N VAL A 293 3.41 -7.37 7.42
CA VAL A 293 2.65 -8.61 7.61
C VAL A 293 1.72 -8.86 6.42
N LEU A 294 1.03 -7.83 5.94
CA LEU A 294 0.09 -7.93 4.82
C LEU A 294 0.79 -8.20 3.47
N VAL A 295 1.96 -7.61 3.24
CA VAL A 295 2.66 -7.69 1.95
C VAL A 295 3.80 -8.73 1.94
N GLY A 296 4.32 -9.13 3.10
CA GLY A 296 5.47 -10.03 3.21
C GLY A 296 5.23 -11.49 2.79
N GLY A 297 4.17 -11.80 2.03
CA GLY A 297 3.85 -13.14 1.53
C GLY A 297 3.42 -14.15 2.61
N GLY A 298 3.72 -13.89 3.89
CA GLY A 298 3.38 -14.76 5.02
C GLY A 298 1.88 -14.99 5.20
N VAL A 299 1.04 -14.00 4.87
CA VAL A 299 -0.43 -14.15 4.89
C VAL A 299 -0.90 -15.13 3.82
N ALA A 300 -0.33 -15.09 2.61
CA ALA A 300 -0.65 -16.06 1.56
C ALA A 300 -0.26 -17.48 1.98
N TRP A 301 0.91 -17.65 2.59
CA TRP A 301 1.35 -18.93 3.15
C TRP A 301 0.50 -19.39 4.34
N ALA A 302 0.06 -18.48 5.21
CA ALA A 302 -0.82 -18.79 6.34
C ALA A 302 -2.22 -19.23 5.86
N ILE A 303 -2.78 -18.54 4.86
CA ILE A 303 -4.03 -18.92 4.20
C ILE A 303 -3.88 -20.29 3.52
N ALA A 304 -2.77 -20.50 2.79
CA ALA A 304 -2.49 -21.80 2.16
C ALA A 304 -2.36 -22.93 3.20
N ALA A 305 -1.66 -22.69 4.31
CA ALA A 305 -1.50 -23.63 5.41
C ALA A 305 -2.82 -23.98 6.10
N LEU A 306 -3.82 -23.08 6.09
CA LEU A 306 -5.16 -23.37 6.59
C LEU A 306 -6.05 -24.07 5.56
N LEU A 307 -6.00 -23.65 4.28
CA LEU A 307 -6.85 -24.18 3.22
C LEU A 307 -6.45 -25.60 2.79
N LEU A 308 -5.15 -25.92 2.76
CA LEU A 308 -4.66 -27.24 2.32
C LEU A 308 -5.17 -28.40 3.22
N PRO A 309 -5.09 -28.33 4.56
CA PRO A 309 -5.69 -29.34 5.44
C PRO A 309 -7.19 -29.46 5.29
N ILE A 310 -7.91 -28.33 5.17
CA ILE A 310 -9.37 -28.31 4.99
C ILE A 310 -9.74 -28.99 3.67
N ALA A 311 -9.05 -28.65 2.57
CA ALA A 311 -9.24 -29.27 1.27
C ALA A 311 -8.91 -30.77 1.31
N TYR A 312 -7.83 -31.17 1.99
CA TYR A 312 -7.43 -32.56 2.17
C TYR A 312 -8.50 -33.35 2.93
N VAL A 313 -8.99 -32.84 4.06
CA VAL A 313 -10.04 -33.48 4.87
C VAL A 313 -11.34 -33.60 4.06
N ARG A 314 -11.74 -32.53 3.35
CA ARG A 314 -12.93 -32.57 2.47
C ARG A 314 -12.79 -33.58 1.35
N ARG A 315 -11.62 -33.65 0.70
CA ARG A 315 -11.33 -34.62 -0.36
C ARG A 315 -11.38 -36.05 0.18
N ARG A 316 -10.79 -36.29 1.36
CA ARG A 316 -10.77 -37.61 2.00
C ARG A 316 -12.17 -38.08 2.41
N ARG A 317 -13.02 -37.18 2.93
CA ARG A 317 -14.43 -37.48 3.25
C ARG A 317 -15.21 -37.88 1.99
N ARG A 318 -15.11 -37.09 0.91
CA ARG A 318 -15.76 -37.40 -0.38
C ARG A 318 -15.28 -38.72 -1.01
N ALA A 319 -13.99 -39.04 -0.88
CA ALA A 319 -13.44 -40.30 -1.37
C ALA A 319 -14.02 -41.51 -0.60
N LYS A 320 -14.13 -41.38 0.73
CA LYS A 320 -14.73 -42.41 1.59
C LYS A 320 -16.21 -42.64 1.25
N GLU A 321 -16.98 -41.56 1.09
CA GLU A 321 -18.40 -41.62 0.70
C GLU A 321 -18.60 -42.33 -0.65
N LYS A 322 -17.72 -42.08 -1.64
CA LYS A 322 -17.75 -42.77 -2.93
C LYS A 322 -17.46 -44.26 -2.81
N LEU A 323 -16.46 -44.65 -2.01
CA LEU A 323 -16.17 -46.07 -1.75
C LEU A 323 -17.34 -46.75 -1.04
N GLU A 324 -17.92 -46.12 -0.03
CA GLU A 324 -19.08 -46.66 0.70
C GLU A 324 -20.32 -46.78 -0.19
N ALA A 325 -20.50 -45.87 -1.16
CA ALA A 325 -21.58 -45.97 -2.14
C ALA A 325 -21.34 -47.11 -3.15
N MET A 326 -20.10 -47.31 -3.60
CA MET A 326 -19.72 -48.42 -4.48
C MET A 326 -19.89 -49.77 -3.77
N ALA A 327 -19.42 -49.88 -2.53
CA ALA A 327 -19.59 -51.09 -1.70
C ALA A 327 -21.07 -51.42 -1.49
N ARG A 328 -21.93 -50.42 -1.22
CA ARG A 328 -23.39 -50.62 -1.11
C ARG A 328 -24.01 -51.15 -2.40
N ARG A 329 -23.60 -50.62 -3.56
CA ARG A 329 -24.05 -51.11 -4.87
C ARG A 329 -23.62 -52.55 -5.11
N GLU A 330 -22.35 -52.88 -4.86
CA GLU A 330 -21.85 -54.26 -4.99
C GLU A 330 -22.58 -55.23 -4.07
N THR A 331 -22.87 -54.84 -2.82
CA THR A 331 -23.63 -55.70 -1.90
C THR A 331 -25.07 -55.92 -2.38
N ALA A 332 -25.71 -54.90 -2.95
CA ALA A 332 -27.06 -55.01 -3.50
C ALA A 332 -27.08 -55.89 -4.76
N GLU A 333 -26.10 -55.74 -5.65
CA GLU A 333 -25.94 -56.58 -6.84
C GLU A 333 -25.66 -58.04 -6.48
N ARG A 334 -24.79 -58.30 -5.50
CA ARG A 334 -24.54 -59.66 -5.00
C ARG A 334 -25.80 -60.26 -4.38
N ALA A 335 -26.54 -59.50 -3.59
CA ALA A 335 -27.80 -59.95 -3.01
C ALA A 335 -28.84 -60.25 -4.10
N ALA A 336 -28.92 -59.44 -5.15
CA ALA A 336 -29.81 -59.68 -6.29
C ALA A 336 -29.42 -60.96 -7.06
N ARG A 337 -28.13 -61.16 -7.36
CA ARG A 337 -27.65 -62.39 -8.02
C ARG A 337 -27.89 -63.64 -7.17
N LEU A 338 -27.72 -63.54 -5.86
CA LEU A 338 -28.03 -64.64 -4.95
C LEU A 338 -29.52 -64.97 -4.97
N ARG A 339 -30.41 -63.96 -5.01
CA ARG A 339 -31.86 -64.16 -5.15
C ARG A 339 -32.21 -64.84 -6.47
N GLU A 340 -31.65 -64.37 -7.58
CA GLU A 340 -31.83 -64.97 -8.91
C GLU A 340 -31.34 -66.43 -8.95
N LEU A 341 -30.18 -66.73 -8.35
CA LEU A 341 -29.68 -68.10 -8.21
C LEU A 341 -30.60 -68.97 -7.35
N THR A 342 -31.13 -68.46 -6.23
CA THR A 342 -32.09 -69.21 -5.43
C THR A 342 -33.40 -69.46 -6.17
N GLU A 343 -33.93 -68.48 -6.89
CA GLU A 343 -35.15 -68.63 -7.70
C GLU A 343 -34.96 -69.66 -8.83
N THR A 344 -33.82 -69.61 -9.52
CA THR A 344 -33.50 -70.60 -10.58
C THR A 344 -33.28 -72.01 -10.02
N LEU A 345 -32.66 -72.15 -8.85
CA LEU A 345 -32.53 -73.43 -8.16
C LEU A 345 -33.89 -73.97 -7.69
N GLU A 346 -34.77 -73.11 -7.19
CA GLU A 346 -36.14 -73.49 -6.82
C GLU A 346 -36.96 -73.91 -8.04
N ALA A 347 -36.86 -73.19 -9.15
CA ALA A 347 -37.49 -73.57 -10.42
C ALA A 347 -36.96 -74.92 -10.94
N ARG A 348 -35.65 -75.17 -10.88
CA ARG A 348 -35.04 -76.48 -11.23
C ARG A 348 -35.45 -77.60 -10.27
N ARG A 349 -35.64 -77.30 -8.97
CA ARG A 349 -36.14 -78.26 -7.98
C ARG A 349 -37.59 -78.63 -8.25
N GLN A 350 -38.45 -77.67 -8.61
CA GLN A 350 -39.84 -77.95 -9.00
C GLN A 350 -39.92 -78.81 -10.28
N LEU A 351 -39.00 -78.61 -11.23
CA LEU A 351 -38.87 -79.47 -12.42
C LEU A 351 -38.43 -80.92 -12.06
N TRP A 352 -37.60 -81.12 -11.03
CA TRP A 352 -37.15 -82.45 -10.57
C TRP A 352 -38.20 -83.21 -9.76
N VAL A 353 -39.10 -82.53 -9.05
CA VAL A 353 -40.20 -83.18 -8.30
C VAL A 353 -41.26 -83.77 -9.25
N VAL A 354 -41.37 -83.26 -10.48
CA VAL A 354 -42.29 -83.81 -11.50
C VAL A 354 -41.75 -85.09 -12.16
N SER A 355 -40.43 -85.38 -12.09
CA SER A 355 -39.84 -86.58 -12.73
C SER A 355 -39.67 -87.80 -11.80
N VAL A 356 -39.93 -87.68 -10.49
CA VAL A 356 -39.80 -88.78 -9.50
C VAL A 356 -41.17 -89.23 -8.97
N SER A 357 -42.13 -89.47 -9.87
CA SER A 357 -43.38 -90.17 -9.53
C SER A 357 -43.65 -91.24 -10.56
N GLY A 358 -43.04 -92.42 -10.37
CA GLY A 358 -43.15 -93.54 -11.30
C GLY A 358 -42.31 -94.75 -10.91
N SER A 359 -42.47 -95.26 -9.68
CA SER A 359 -42.33 -96.69 -9.31
C SER A 359 -42.36 -96.85 -7.78
N GLN A 360 -43.42 -97.49 -7.28
CA GLN A 360 -43.56 -97.88 -5.87
C GLN A 360 -42.97 -99.28 -5.60
N PRO A 361 -42.60 -99.59 -4.35
CA PRO A 361 -41.57 -100.56 -4.00
C PRO A 361 -42.10 -101.86 -3.38
N GLY A 362 -41.29 -102.93 -3.48
CA GLY A 362 -41.44 -104.18 -2.73
C GLY A 362 -40.50 -104.19 -1.52
N SER A 363 -41.02 -104.72 -0.41
CA SER A 363 -40.43 -104.80 0.92
C SER A 363 -39.36 -105.89 1.06
N ASP A 364 -38.33 -105.65 1.87
CA ASP A 364 -38.04 -106.39 3.12
C ASP A 364 -36.57 -106.32 3.55
N ALA A 365 -36.41 -106.35 4.88
CA ALA A 365 -35.30 -106.89 5.67
C ALA A 365 -33.99 -106.08 5.84
N ASP A 366 -33.87 -105.58 7.08
CA ASP A 366 -32.90 -106.04 8.11
C ASP A 366 -31.42 -105.61 8.07
N ALA A 367 -30.93 -105.45 9.31
CA ALA A 367 -29.57 -105.57 9.82
C ALA A 367 -28.57 -104.41 9.63
N SER A 368 -28.14 -103.91 10.79
CA SER A 368 -26.77 -103.57 11.21
C SER A 368 -25.75 -103.19 10.12
N ASP A 369 -25.15 -102.00 10.26
CA ASP A 369 -23.77 -101.86 10.76
C ASP A 369 -23.32 -100.41 10.50
N ALA A 370 -22.83 -99.75 11.55
CA ALA A 370 -22.29 -98.40 11.45
C ALA A 370 -20.77 -98.47 11.44
N PRO A 371 -20.12 -97.64 10.62
CA PRO A 371 -19.05 -96.84 11.19
C PRO A 371 -19.10 -95.38 10.73
N ARG A 372 -18.99 -94.47 11.70
CA ARG A 372 -18.60 -93.07 11.47
C ARG A 372 -17.10 -92.99 11.18
N PRO A 373 -16.67 -92.14 10.24
CA PRO A 373 -15.37 -91.47 10.29
C PRO A 373 -15.53 -89.96 10.61
N PRO A 374 -14.44 -89.27 11.00
CA PRO A 374 -14.46 -88.35 12.12
C PRO A 374 -14.66 -86.89 11.75
N VAL A 375 -15.20 -86.14 12.73
CA VAL A 375 -15.20 -84.67 12.77
C VAL A 375 -13.78 -84.22 13.11
N GLU A 376 -13.08 -83.62 12.15
CA GLU A 376 -11.77 -83.01 12.39
C GLU A 376 -11.96 -81.55 12.82
N ALA A 377 -11.78 -81.32 14.13
CA ALA A 377 -11.76 -80.01 14.75
C ALA A 377 -10.40 -79.35 14.50
N ILE A 378 -10.34 -78.32 13.67
CA ILE A 378 -9.15 -77.48 13.56
C ILE A 378 -9.16 -76.45 14.70
N ARG A 379 -8.31 -76.69 15.70
CA ARG A 379 -7.92 -75.72 16.73
C ARG A 379 -7.17 -74.56 16.08
N ARG A 380 -7.47 -73.36 16.57
CA ARG A 380 -6.61 -72.18 16.47
C ARG A 380 -5.42 -72.37 17.40
N ASP A 381 -4.21 -72.21 16.89
CA ASP A 381 -3.08 -71.67 17.65
C ASP A 381 -2.06 -70.99 16.73
N HIS A 382 -1.42 -69.96 17.29
CA HIS A 382 -0.49 -69.02 16.67
C HIS A 382 0.79 -69.66 16.09
N VAL A 383 1.27 -69.11 14.97
CA VAL A 383 2.71 -69.02 14.70
C VAL A 383 3.02 -67.63 14.13
N ARG A 384 3.74 -66.85 14.93
CA ARG A 384 4.57 -65.72 14.52
C ARG A 384 5.86 -66.35 14.00
N ASP A 385 6.32 -65.99 12.81
CA ASP A 385 7.74 -66.11 12.48
C ASP A 385 8.23 -64.88 11.72
N ALA A 386 9.41 -64.46 12.15
CA ALA A 386 10.21 -63.40 11.60
C ALA A 386 11.07 -63.99 10.49
N ASP A 387 10.68 -63.74 9.24
CA ASP A 387 11.53 -63.67 8.05
C ASP A 387 10.60 -63.33 6.89
N GLY A 388 10.88 -62.24 6.17
CA GLY A 388 9.96 -61.52 5.26
C GLY A 388 9.42 -62.29 4.06
N THR A 389 8.63 -63.32 4.32
CA THR A 389 7.99 -64.20 3.34
C THR A 389 6.50 -64.29 3.69
N LEU A 390 5.63 -63.94 2.75
CA LEU A 390 4.18 -63.87 2.95
C LEU A 390 3.59 -65.26 3.23
N PRO A 391 2.64 -65.41 4.18
CA PRO A 391 2.01 -66.69 4.47
C PRO A 391 1.17 -67.16 3.27
N VAL A 392 1.29 -68.43 2.95
CA VAL A 392 0.64 -69.07 1.80
C VAL A 392 -0.40 -70.06 2.32
N VAL A 393 -1.60 -70.03 1.74
CA VAL A 393 -2.69 -70.94 2.10
C VAL A 393 -2.99 -71.84 0.89
N ARG A 394 -3.09 -73.15 1.13
CA ARG A 394 -3.52 -74.14 0.12
C ARG A 394 -5.01 -74.42 0.25
N VAL A 395 -5.70 -74.41 -0.89
CA VAL A 395 -7.11 -74.84 -0.98
C VAL A 395 -7.21 -75.79 -2.18
N GLY A 396 -7.41 -77.08 -1.90
CA GLY A 396 -7.27 -78.13 -2.93
C GLY A 396 -5.82 -78.27 -3.41
N ASP A 397 -5.61 -78.53 -4.70
CA ASP A 397 -4.28 -78.68 -5.30
C ASP A 397 -3.63 -77.33 -5.69
N GLU A 398 -4.28 -76.20 -5.42
CA GLU A 398 -3.77 -74.87 -5.75
C GLU A 398 -3.30 -74.09 -4.50
N THR A 399 -2.24 -73.29 -4.71
CA THR A 399 -1.51 -72.57 -3.66
C THR A 399 -1.66 -71.07 -3.87
N HIS A 400 -2.20 -70.34 -2.88
CA HIS A 400 -2.47 -68.90 -2.98
C HIS A 400 -1.70 -68.08 -1.93
N THR A 401 -1.04 -67.02 -2.37
CA THR A 401 -0.33 -66.03 -1.53
C THR A 401 -1.28 -64.90 -1.13
N LEU A 402 -1.35 -64.57 0.15
CA LEU A 402 -2.13 -63.43 0.66
C LEU A 402 -1.31 -62.14 0.48
N HIS A 403 -1.84 -61.17 -0.27
CA HIS A 403 -1.28 -59.81 -0.41
C HIS A 403 -1.83 -58.85 0.64
#